data_AF-A0A1S8SR26-F1
#
_entry.id   AF-A0A1S8SR26-F1
#
_cell.length_a   1.000
_cell.length_b   1.000
_cell.length_c   1.000
_cell.angle_alpha   90.00
_cell.angle_beta   90.00
_cell.angle_gamma   90.00
#
_symmetry.space_group_name_H-M   'P 1'
#
loop_
_entity.id
_entity.type
_entity.pdbx_description
1 polymer ?
#
loop_
_entity_poly.entity_id
_entity_poly.type
_entity_poly.pdbx_seq_one_letter_code
_entity_poly.pdbx_strand_id
1 'polypeptide(L)'
;MYVEIHINAGGGSGPEVLVAGKSEVANQYADKVVNALSGTLNLPNRGIKTRNLIVLNETVMPVILVECLFADSDDVDKYDPEVIAKAIVNGLVGAEDSSNVEWKLGWNCNDVGWWYCICLENKSYYSSKDGWQEIGGEWYIFNDKGYALQDSWYHDENNNNWYYLGDDCKMVRGNKDKPLWKWIDSSCYAFDEHGKMYSNCVTPDGYSVDKSGKWIKNTKK
;
A
#
# COMPACT_ATOMS: atom_id res chain seq x y z
N MET A 1 -2.97 11.71 -16.01
CA MET A 1 -4.07 12.69 -15.89
C MET A 1 -3.73 13.68 -14.79
N TYR A 2 -4.09 14.95 -14.93
CA TYR A 2 -4.02 15.97 -13.87
C TYR A 2 -5.43 16.19 -13.29
N VAL A 3 -5.52 16.29 -11.97
CA VAL A 3 -6.79 16.48 -11.25
C VAL A 3 -6.58 17.61 -10.25
N GLU A 4 -7.34 18.68 -10.38
CA GLU A 4 -7.38 19.77 -9.41
C GLU A 4 -8.65 19.65 -8.57
N ILE A 5 -8.55 19.84 -7.26
CA ILE A 5 -9.64 19.57 -6.31
C ILE A 5 -9.98 20.86 -5.59
N HIS A 6 -11.23 21.30 -5.71
CA HIS A 6 -11.78 22.53 -5.17
C HIS A 6 -12.99 22.22 -4.29
N ILE A 7 -13.29 23.16 -3.38
CA ILE A 7 -14.54 23.22 -2.64
C ILE A 7 -15.25 24.49 -3.09
N ASN A 8 -16.48 24.35 -3.57
CA ASN A 8 -17.27 25.42 -4.13
C ASN A 8 -17.77 26.38 -3.05
N ALA A 9 -18.12 27.60 -3.47
CA ALA A 9 -18.95 28.53 -2.73
C ALA A 9 -19.92 29.24 -3.69
N GLY A 10 -21.04 29.75 -3.18
CA GLY A 10 -22.08 30.44 -3.94
C GLY A 10 -23.50 29.96 -3.70
N GLY A 11 -23.76 29.22 -2.61
CA GLY A 11 -25.11 28.81 -2.21
C GLY A 11 -25.76 27.73 -3.09
N GLY A 12 -24.96 26.83 -3.69
CA GLY A 12 -25.44 25.66 -4.41
C GLY A 12 -25.39 24.38 -3.58
N SER A 13 -25.66 23.23 -4.21
CA SER A 13 -25.48 21.91 -3.57
C SER A 13 -24.99 20.86 -4.57
N GLY A 14 -24.04 20.05 -4.12
CA GLY A 14 -23.52 18.87 -4.77
C GLY A 14 -22.35 19.09 -5.75
N PRO A 15 -21.70 17.99 -6.17
CA PRO A 15 -20.46 18.03 -6.93
C PRO A 15 -20.68 18.42 -8.39
N GLU A 16 -19.67 19.08 -8.98
CA GLU A 16 -19.50 19.21 -10.43
C GLU A 16 -18.05 18.97 -10.84
N VAL A 17 -17.83 18.64 -12.11
CA VAL A 17 -16.47 18.53 -12.65
C VAL A 17 -16.33 19.41 -13.89
N LEU A 18 -15.31 20.27 -13.88
CA LEU A 18 -15.03 21.20 -14.95
C LEU A 18 -14.01 20.62 -15.94
N VAL A 19 -14.27 20.81 -17.22
CA VAL A 19 -13.43 20.34 -18.33
C VAL A 19 -13.24 21.45 -19.38
N ALA A 20 -12.17 21.37 -20.17
CA ALA A 20 -12.01 22.25 -21.35
C ALA A 20 -12.92 21.84 -22.53
N GLY A 21 -13.53 20.64 -22.48
CA GLY A 21 -14.35 20.08 -23.56
C GLY A 21 -13.56 19.59 -24.77
N LYS A 22 -12.22 19.59 -24.71
CA LYS A 22 -11.32 19.24 -25.82
C LYS A 22 -10.83 17.78 -25.80
N SER A 23 -10.98 17.08 -24.67
CA SER A 23 -10.43 15.73 -24.46
C SER A 23 -11.53 14.76 -24.08
N GLU A 24 -11.77 13.76 -24.92
CA GLU A 24 -12.74 12.70 -24.64
C GLU A 24 -12.35 11.90 -23.39
N VAL A 25 -11.05 11.63 -23.21
CA VAL A 25 -10.52 10.94 -22.02
C VAL A 25 -10.82 11.73 -20.74
N ALA A 26 -10.59 13.04 -20.75
CA ALA A 26 -10.91 13.89 -19.60
C ALA A 26 -12.42 13.89 -19.30
N ASN A 27 -13.27 13.95 -20.33
CA ASN A 27 -14.72 13.91 -20.16
C ASN A 27 -15.21 12.58 -19.56
N GLN A 28 -14.64 11.44 -20.00
CA GLN A 28 -14.97 10.12 -19.44
C GLN A 28 -14.61 10.03 -17.95
N TYR A 29 -13.43 10.51 -17.55
CA TYR A 29 -13.06 10.53 -16.14
C TYR A 29 -13.88 11.54 -15.33
N ALA A 30 -14.20 12.70 -15.90
CA ALA A 30 -15.06 13.68 -15.24
C ALA A 30 -16.45 13.10 -14.92
N ASP A 31 -17.03 12.33 -15.86
CA ASP A 31 -18.31 11.66 -15.66
C ASP A 31 -18.24 10.65 -14.50
N LYS A 32 -17.22 9.78 -14.51
CA LYS A 32 -17.03 8.79 -13.45
C LYS A 32 -16.83 9.44 -12.08
N VAL A 33 -16.02 10.49 -11.99
CA VAL A 33 -15.71 11.18 -10.72
C VAL A 33 -16.95 11.90 -10.18
N VAL A 34 -17.70 12.62 -11.01
CA VAL A 34 -18.89 13.35 -10.53
C VAL A 34 -20.00 12.38 -10.06
N ASN A 35 -20.17 11.26 -10.76
CA ASN A 35 -21.11 10.21 -10.38
C ASN A 35 -20.70 9.54 -9.05
N ALA A 36 -19.40 9.21 -8.89
CA ALA A 36 -18.88 8.63 -7.66
C ALA A 36 -19.05 9.57 -6.46
N LEU A 37 -18.73 10.86 -6.61
CA LEU A 37 -18.91 11.86 -5.55
C LEU A 37 -20.37 12.03 -5.17
N SER A 38 -21.26 12.22 -6.16
CA SER A 38 -22.69 12.42 -5.91
C SER A 38 -23.30 11.23 -5.17
N GLY A 39 -22.99 10.00 -5.60
CA GLY A 39 -23.46 8.78 -4.94
C GLY A 39 -22.92 8.62 -3.53
N THR A 40 -21.62 8.86 -3.33
CA THR A 40 -20.96 8.66 -2.03
C THR A 40 -21.42 9.69 -0.99
N LEU A 41 -21.54 10.96 -1.38
CA LEU A 41 -21.94 12.04 -0.48
C LEU A 41 -23.47 12.15 -0.31
N ASN A 42 -24.22 11.41 -1.15
CA ASN A 42 -25.67 11.53 -1.28
C ASN A 42 -26.11 12.99 -1.52
N LEU A 43 -25.45 13.62 -2.49
CA LEU A 43 -25.69 15.01 -2.90
C LEU A 43 -26.14 15.09 -4.37
N PRO A 44 -26.85 16.15 -4.78
CA PRO A 44 -27.29 16.33 -6.17
C PRO A 44 -26.12 16.36 -7.16
N ASN A 45 -26.18 15.54 -8.20
CA ASN A 45 -25.17 15.56 -9.26
C ASN A 45 -25.35 16.77 -10.17
N ARG A 46 -24.41 17.72 -10.20
CA ARG A 46 -24.46 18.90 -11.09
C ARG A 46 -23.81 18.65 -12.46
N GLY A 47 -23.18 17.49 -12.63
CA GLY A 47 -22.62 16.98 -13.87
C GLY A 47 -21.32 17.66 -14.29
N ILE A 48 -20.97 17.44 -15.55
CA ILE A 48 -19.77 18.02 -16.16
C ILE A 48 -20.10 19.41 -16.72
N LYS A 49 -19.23 20.40 -16.49
CA LYS A 49 -19.33 21.73 -17.10
C LYS A 49 -18.11 22.06 -17.93
N THR A 50 -18.32 22.65 -19.10
CA THR A 50 -17.21 23.21 -19.88
C THR A 50 -16.89 24.62 -19.39
N ARG A 51 -15.62 24.89 -19.04
CA ARG A 51 -15.17 26.22 -18.59
C ARG A 51 -13.84 26.60 -19.23
N ASN A 52 -13.65 27.91 -19.40
CA ASN A 52 -12.44 28.49 -19.97
C ASN A 52 -11.49 28.93 -18.83
N LEU A 53 -10.85 27.96 -18.18
CA LEU A 53 -9.91 28.21 -17.07
C LEU A 53 -8.48 27.94 -17.51
N ILE A 54 -7.52 28.71 -17.00
CA ILE A 54 -6.10 28.60 -17.38
C ILE A 54 -5.61 27.17 -17.16
N VAL A 55 -5.88 26.56 -16.01
CA VAL A 55 -5.47 25.19 -15.71
C VAL A 55 -6.03 24.16 -16.68
N LEU A 56 -7.28 24.31 -17.12
CA LEU A 56 -7.92 23.42 -18.08
C LEU A 56 -7.35 23.60 -19.50
N ASN A 57 -6.86 24.79 -19.82
CA ASN A 57 -6.37 25.14 -21.17
C ASN A 57 -4.88 24.93 -21.37
N GLU A 58 -4.07 25.20 -20.36
CA GLU A 58 -2.61 25.19 -20.43
C GLU A 58 -2.01 23.85 -19.98
N THR A 59 -2.83 22.92 -19.47
CA THR A 59 -2.37 21.57 -19.12
C THR A 59 -2.32 20.68 -20.36
N VAL A 60 -1.13 20.12 -20.64
CA VAL A 60 -0.87 19.29 -21.83
C VAL A 60 -1.50 17.89 -21.72
N MET A 61 -1.55 17.30 -20.53
CA MET A 61 -2.16 15.99 -20.28
C MET A 61 -3.69 16.10 -20.03
N PRO A 62 -4.49 15.02 -20.11
CA PRO A 62 -5.90 15.07 -19.73
C PRO A 62 -6.08 15.69 -18.35
N VAL A 63 -6.98 16.67 -18.24
CA VAL A 63 -7.18 17.51 -17.05
C VAL A 63 -8.66 17.66 -16.72
N ILE A 64 -8.98 17.53 -15.43
CA ILE A 64 -10.28 17.86 -14.85
C ILE A 64 -10.07 18.73 -13.61
N LEU A 65 -11.03 19.59 -13.31
CA LEU A 65 -11.12 20.30 -12.03
C LEU A 65 -12.40 19.83 -11.33
N VAL A 66 -12.26 19.25 -10.15
CA VAL A 66 -13.33 18.64 -9.37
C VAL A 66 -13.77 19.64 -8.32
N GLU A 67 -15.03 20.03 -8.37
CA GLU A 67 -15.68 20.78 -7.31
C GLU A 67 -16.49 19.80 -6.45
N CYS A 68 -16.01 19.50 -5.25
CA CYS A 68 -16.54 18.36 -4.49
C CYS A 68 -17.94 18.63 -3.90
N LEU A 69 -18.16 19.83 -3.38
CA LEU A 69 -19.37 20.28 -2.69
C LEU A 69 -19.28 21.78 -2.37
N PHE A 70 -20.32 22.37 -1.79
CA PHE A 70 -20.33 23.79 -1.38
C PHE A 70 -20.04 24.00 0.11
N ALA A 71 -18.96 24.73 0.43
CA ALA A 71 -18.59 25.08 1.80
C ALA A 71 -19.57 26.04 2.50
N ASP A 72 -20.41 26.74 1.72
CA ASP A 72 -21.35 27.75 2.22
C ASP A 72 -22.82 27.31 2.13
N SER A 73 -23.06 26.00 2.15
CA SER A 73 -24.38 25.37 2.11
C SER A 73 -24.49 24.22 3.13
N ASP A 74 -25.66 23.58 3.17
CA ASP A 74 -25.89 22.37 3.96
C ASP A 74 -24.98 21.19 3.54
N ASP A 75 -24.31 21.26 2.38
CA ASP A 75 -23.31 20.28 1.97
C ASP A 75 -22.13 20.19 2.96
N VAL A 76 -21.88 21.22 3.79
CA VAL A 76 -20.80 21.21 4.78
C VAL A 76 -20.92 20.02 5.74
N ASP A 77 -22.15 19.58 6.04
CA ASP A 77 -22.42 18.41 6.88
C ASP A 77 -22.01 17.09 6.22
N LYS A 78 -21.76 17.09 4.91
CA LYS A 78 -21.26 15.95 4.13
C LYS A 78 -19.75 15.99 3.92
N TYR A 79 -19.07 17.06 4.34
CA TYR A 79 -17.64 17.18 4.15
C TYR A 79 -16.89 16.16 5.01
N ASP A 80 -16.29 15.18 4.34
CA ASP A 80 -15.32 14.26 4.91
C ASP A 80 -14.18 14.07 3.88
N PRO A 81 -12.94 14.48 4.23
CA PRO A 81 -11.83 14.45 3.29
C PRO A 81 -11.43 13.04 2.85
N GLU A 82 -11.58 12.02 3.71
CA GLU A 82 -11.28 10.63 3.34
C GLU A 82 -12.33 10.09 2.37
N VAL A 83 -13.60 10.35 2.65
CA VAL A 83 -14.73 9.92 1.81
C VAL A 83 -14.65 10.57 0.43
N ILE A 84 -14.38 11.88 0.36
CA ILE A 84 -14.20 12.61 -0.90
C ILE A 84 -13.00 12.07 -1.68
N ALA A 85 -11.84 11.89 -1.02
CA ALA A 85 -10.65 11.35 -1.67
C ALA A 85 -10.89 9.94 -2.24
N LYS A 86 -11.56 9.07 -1.47
CA LYS A 86 -11.90 7.70 -1.91
C LYS A 86 -12.86 7.72 -3.10
N ALA A 87 -13.88 8.59 -3.09
CA ALA A 87 -14.82 8.74 -4.20
C ALA A 87 -14.11 9.19 -5.50
N ILE A 88 -13.19 10.17 -5.40
CA ILE A 88 -12.39 10.62 -6.54
C ILE A 88 -11.50 9.49 -7.06
N VAL A 89 -10.80 8.78 -6.17
CA VAL A 89 -9.96 7.64 -6.55
C VAL A 89 -10.79 6.57 -7.26
N ASN A 90 -11.93 6.17 -6.69
CA ASN A 90 -12.82 5.17 -7.30
C ASN A 90 -13.26 5.58 -8.70
N GLY A 91 -13.66 6.85 -8.89
CA GLY A 91 -14.01 7.38 -10.21
C GLY A 91 -12.85 7.37 -11.21
N LEU A 92 -11.63 7.60 -10.76
CA LEU A 92 -10.43 7.63 -11.61
C LEU A 92 -9.90 6.23 -11.95
N VAL A 93 -9.91 5.28 -11.00
CA VAL A 93 -9.37 3.94 -11.25
C VAL A 93 -10.42 2.97 -11.79
N GLY A 94 -11.71 3.34 -11.77
CA GLY A 94 -12.80 2.47 -12.21
C GLY A 94 -12.94 1.23 -11.32
N ALA A 95 -12.47 1.32 -10.07
CA ALA A 95 -12.69 0.29 -9.08
C ALA A 95 -14.12 0.42 -8.58
N GLU A 96 -15.02 -0.38 -9.15
CA GLU A 96 -16.19 -0.82 -8.39
C GLU A 96 -15.64 -1.56 -7.16
N ASP A 97 -15.72 -0.91 -5.99
CA ASP A 97 -15.49 -1.52 -4.69
C ASP A 97 -14.27 -2.46 -4.59
N SER A 98 -13.07 -1.97 -4.92
CA SER A 98 -11.88 -2.61 -4.36
C SER A 98 -11.77 -2.23 -2.87
N SER A 99 -12.53 -2.98 -2.07
CA SER A 99 -12.51 -3.07 -0.61
C SER A 99 -13.05 -1.88 0.19
N ASN A 100 -14.34 -1.93 0.51
CA ASN A 100 -14.75 -1.78 1.92
C ASN A 100 -14.29 -3.03 2.70
N VAL A 101 -12.99 -3.34 2.70
CA VAL A 101 -12.45 -4.24 3.71
C VAL A 101 -12.44 -3.38 4.96
N GLU A 102 -13.41 -3.57 5.84
CA GLU A 102 -13.33 -3.05 7.20
C GLU A 102 -11.99 -3.52 7.76
N TRP A 103 -11.11 -2.57 8.04
CA TRP A 103 -9.87 -2.89 8.73
C TRP A 103 -10.26 -3.48 10.08
N LYS A 104 -9.67 -4.63 10.39
CA LYS A 104 -9.71 -5.16 11.76
C LYS A 104 -8.41 -4.80 12.46
N LEU A 105 -8.46 -4.59 13.77
CA LEU A 105 -7.24 -4.44 14.55
C LEU A 105 -6.39 -5.72 14.40
N GLY A 106 -5.08 -5.54 14.17
CA GLY A 106 -4.16 -6.64 13.88
C GLY A 106 -4.05 -6.99 12.40
N TRP A 107 -3.90 -8.27 12.07
CA TRP A 107 -3.61 -8.75 10.72
C TRP A 107 -4.76 -8.53 9.74
N ASN A 108 -4.46 -7.97 8.57
CA ASN A 108 -5.37 -7.82 7.45
C ASN A 108 -4.67 -8.28 6.15
N CYS A 109 -5.45 -8.63 5.13
CA CYS A 109 -4.93 -9.01 3.82
C CYS A 109 -5.81 -8.51 2.67
N ASN A 110 -5.20 -8.36 1.51
CA ASN A 110 -5.85 -8.11 0.22
C ASN A 110 -5.07 -8.84 -0.89
N ASP A 111 -5.37 -8.54 -2.15
CA ASP A 111 -4.70 -9.17 -3.31
C ASP A 111 -3.21 -8.79 -3.46
N VAL A 112 -2.73 -7.81 -2.69
CA VAL A 112 -1.32 -7.37 -2.70
C VAL A 112 -0.50 -8.08 -1.61
N GLY A 113 -1.07 -8.25 -0.42
CA GLY A 113 -0.40 -8.93 0.68
C GLY A 113 -1.02 -8.68 2.04
N TRP A 114 -0.24 -8.98 3.08
CA TRP A 114 -0.63 -8.85 4.48
C TRP A 114 -0.12 -7.54 5.08
N TRP A 115 -0.92 -6.87 5.91
CA TRP A 115 -0.47 -5.76 6.75
C TRP A 115 -0.99 -5.90 8.17
N TYR A 116 -0.41 -5.16 9.11
CA TYR A 116 -0.81 -5.19 10.51
C TYR A 116 -1.30 -3.81 10.95
N CYS A 117 -2.61 -3.71 11.20
CA CYS A 117 -3.27 -2.51 11.71
C CYS A 117 -3.03 -2.37 13.21
N ILE A 118 -2.49 -1.23 13.62
CA ILE A 118 -2.20 -0.92 15.03
C ILE A 118 -3.25 -0.02 15.69
N CYS A 119 -4.00 0.77 14.91
CA CYS A 119 -5.11 1.56 15.43
C CYS A 119 -6.17 1.81 14.34
N LEU A 120 -7.43 1.55 14.68
CA LEU A 120 -8.57 1.74 13.77
C LEU A 120 -8.98 3.21 13.61
N GLU A 121 -8.82 4.02 14.66
CA GLU A 121 -9.27 5.43 14.67
C GLU A 121 -8.57 6.26 13.60
N ASN A 122 -7.27 6.02 13.40
CA ASN A 122 -6.43 6.73 12.43
C ASN A 122 -5.91 5.83 11.30
N LYS A 123 -6.41 4.58 11.22
CA LYS A 123 -5.97 3.57 10.25
C LYS A 123 -4.43 3.48 10.14
N SER A 124 -3.75 3.44 11.28
CA SER A 124 -2.29 3.29 11.30
C SER A 124 -1.88 1.81 11.25
N TYR A 125 -0.72 1.55 10.66
CA TYR A 125 -0.17 0.22 10.40
C TYR A 125 1.36 0.27 10.42
N TYR A 126 2.01 -0.89 10.58
CA TYR A 126 3.47 -0.99 10.51
C TYR A 126 3.99 -0.83 9.08
N SER A 127 5.14 -0.20 8.95
CA SER A 127 5.85 0.04 7.69
C SER A 127 7.36 -0.19 7.85
N SER A 128 8.12 -0.03 6.78
CA SER A 128 9.59 -0.13 6.82
C SER A 128 10.25 0.82 7.83
N LYS A 129 9.57 1.91 8.22
CA LYS A 129 10.08 2.88 9.22
C LYS A 129 10.10 2.32 10.63
N ASP A 130 9.26 1.33 10.90
CA ASP A 130 9.10 0.74 12.22
C ASP A 130 10.11 -0.40 12.46
N GLY A 131 10.78 -0.88 11.41
CA GLY A 131 11.75 -1.97 11.47
C GLY A 131 11.11 -3.30 11.86
N TRP A 132 11.90 -4.18 12.50
CA TRP A 132 11.46 -5.49 12.96
C TRP A 132 10.35 -5.41 14.01
N GLN A 133 9.28 -6.18 13.82
CA GLN A 133 8.16 -6.25 14.76
C GLN A 133 7.96 -7.68 15.27
N GLU A 134 7.86 -7.82 16.59
CA GLU A 134 7.51 -9.08 17.24
C GLU A 134 6.01 -9.10 17.54
N ILE A 135 5.29 -10.00 16.86
CA ILE A 135 3.83 -10.12 16.95
C ILE A 135 3.50 -11.58 17.28
N GLY A 136 2.99 -11.82 18.48
CA GLY A 136 2.65 -13.18 18.93
C GLY A 136 3.85 -14.12 19.06
N GLY A 137 5.04 -13.59 19.35
CA GLY A 137 6.29 -14.35 19.50
C GLY A 137 7.03 -14.65 18.19
N GLU A 138 6.50 -14.17 17.07
CA GLU A 138 7.10 -14.31 15.75
C GLU A 138 7.53 -12.95 15.19
N TRP A 139 8.57 -12.95 14.36
CA TRP A 139 9.18 -11.72 13.83
C TRP A 139 8.75 -11.47 12.39
N TYR A 140 8.39 -10.21 12.13
CA TYR A 140 7.93 -9.73 10.83
C TYR A 140 8.67 -8.44 10.48
N ILE A 141 8.73 -8.15 9.18
CA ILE A 141 9.20 -6.86 8.68
C ILE A 141 8.31 -6.43 7.52
N PHE A 142 8.12 -5.11 7.41
CA PHE A 142 7.16 -4.51 6.49
C PHE A 142 7.88 -3.63 5.47
N ASN A 143 7.33 -3.53 4.26
CA ASN A 143 7.86 -2.63 3.23
C ASN A 143 7.39 -1.18 3.44
N ASP A 144 7.82 -0.30 2.54
CA ASP A 144 7.49 1.13 2.53
C ASP A 144 5.98 1.42 2.43
N LYS A 145 5.23 0.49 1.85
CA LYS A 145 3.76 0.54 1.72
C LYS A 145 3.03 -0.16 2.87
N GLY A 146 3.76 -0.73 3.84
CA GLY A 146 3.20 -1.38 5.01
C GLY A 146 2.79 -2.84 4.85
N TYR A 147 3.16 -3.49 3.75
CA TYR A 147 2.93 -4.91 3.57
C TYR A 147 4.07 -5.72 4.18
N ALA A 148 3.74 -6.78 4.92
CA ALA A 148 4.68 -7.74 5.44
C ALA A 148 5.41 -8.42 4.28
N LEU A 149 6.72 -8.56 4.43
CA LEU A 149 7.53 -9.29 3.46
C LEU A 149 7.17 -10.78 3.50
N GLN A 150 6.97 -11.36 2.32
CA GLN A 150 6.59 -12.76 2.10
C GLN A 150 7.51 -13.37 1.05
N ASP A 151 7.93 -14.62 1.23
CA ASP A 151 8.80 -15.37 0.32
C ASP A 151 10.00 -14.55 -0.20
N SER A 152 10.64 -13.78 0.67
CA SER A 152 11.60 -12.77 0.27
C SER A 152 12.75 -12.59 1.25
N TRP A 153 13.88 -12.13 0.70
CA TRP A 153 15.08 -11.81 1.45
C TRP A 153 15.01 -10.38 1.98
N TYR A 154 15.51 -10.20 3.20
CA TYR A 154 15.69 -8.89 3.82
C TYR A 154 17.15 -8.73 4.27
N HIS A 155 17.78 -7.62 3.87
CA HIS A 155 19.13 -7.25 4.31
C HIS A 155 19.03 -6.13 5.33
N ASP A 156 19.52 -6.38 6.54
CA ASP A 156 19.56 -5.37 7.58
C ASP A 156 20.91 -4.63 7.52
N GLU A 157 20.88 -3.40 7.02
CA GLU A 157 22.09 -2.58 6.87
C GLU A 157 22.77 -2.27 8.21
N ASN A 158 22.04 -2.26 9.33
CA ASN A 158 22.61 -1.91 10.64
C ASN A 158 23.57 -2.97 11.16
N ASN A 159 23.27 -4.25 10.88
CA ASN A 159 24.06 -5.38 11.36
C ASN A 159 24.73 -6.17 10.22
N ASN A 160 24.46 -5.78 8.97
CA ASN A 160 24.95 -6.38 7.74
C ASN A 160 24.65 -7.89 7.61
N ASN A 161 23.50 -8.34 8.13
CA ASN A 161 23.04 -9.72 8.00
C ASN A 161 21.85 -9.84 7.07
N TRP A 162 21.71 -11.02 6.47
CA TRP A 162 20.57 -11.40 5.65
C TRP A 162 19.60 -12.25 6.45
N TYR A 163 18.32 -12.03 6.19
CA TYR A 163 17.19 -12.70 6.79
C TYR A 163 16.25 -13.14 5.68
N TYR A 164 15.42 -14.15 5.95
CA TYR A 164 14.42 -14.60 4.99
C TYR A 164 13.05 -14.68 5.66
N LEU A 165 12.03 -14.14 4.98
CA LEU A 165 10.64 -14.21 5.39
C LEU A 165 9.95 -15.29 4.57
N GLY A 166 9.27 -16.21 5.26
CA GLY A 166 8.57 -17.33 4.64
C GLY A 166 7.29 -16.93 3.91
N ASP A 167 6.58 -17.95 3.42
CA ASP A 167 5.25 -17.84 2.80
C ASP A 167 4.19 -17.37 3.81
N ASP A 168 4.40 -17.62 5.10
CA ASP A 168 3.59 -17.12 6.20
C ASP A 168 4.04 -15.74 6.74
N CYS A 169 4.92 -15.04 5.99
CA CYS A 169 5.53 -13.75 6.32
C CYS A 169 6.44 -13.75 7.55
N LYS A 170 6.67 -14.91 8.21
CA LYS A 170 7.49 -14.98 9.42
C LYS A 170 8.96 -15.09 9.08
N MET A 171 9.79 -14.50 9.92
CA MET A 171 11.24 -14.66 9.87
C MET A 171 11.62 -16.12 10.10
N VAL A 172 12.34 -16.69 9.13
CA VAL A 172 12.92 -18.02 9.24
C VAL A 172 14.08 -17.96 10.23
N ARG A 173 14.02 -18.80 11.27
CA ARG A 173 15.05 -18.92 12.30
C ARG A 173 15.21 -20.36 12.80
N GLY A 174 16.42 -20.67 13.22
CA GLY A 174 16.76 -21.91 13.92
C GLY A 174 16.47 -21.84 15.42
N ASN A 175 17.04 -22.81 16.13
CA ASN A 175 17.12 -22.81 17.59
C ASN A 175 18.59 -22.72 18.02
N LYS A 176 18.81 -22.47 19.31
CA LYS A 176 20.15 -22.51 19.91
C LYS A 176 20.89 -23.79 19.52
N ASP A 177 22.08 -23.62 18.93
CA ASP A 177 22.97 -24.69 18.45
C ASP A 177 22.35 -25.64 17.40
N LYS A 178 21.19 -25.27 16.82
CA LYS A 178 20.45 -26.07 15.83
C LYS A 178 19.93 -25.16 14.71
N PRO A 179 20.77 -24.90 13.69
CA PRO A 179 20.38 -24.08 12.54
C PRO A 179 19.14 -24.65 11.84
N LEU A 180 18.30 -23.76 11.31
CA LEU A 180 17.23 -24.16 10.40
C LEU A 180 17.73 -24.08 8.96
N TRP A 181 17.67 -25.20 8.25
CA TRP A 181 18.00 -25.27 6.83
C TRP A 181 16.74 -25.09 5.99
N LYS A 182 16.75 -24.16 5.04
CA LYS A 182 15.64 -23.90 4.12
C LYS A 182 16.12 -23.86 2.67
N TRP A 183 15.38 -24.52 1.80
CA TRP A 183 15.58 -24.43 0.35
C TRP A 183 14.89 -23.17 -0.18
N ILE A 184 15.65 -22.32 -0.87
CA ILE A 184 15.21 -21.06 -1.46
C ILE A 184 15.87 -20.98 -2.84
N ASP A 185 15.07 -20.83 -3.91
CA ASP A 185 15.55 -20.73 -5.30
C ASP A 185 16.62 -21.77 -5.68
N SER A 186 16.31 -23.05 -5.45
CA SER A 186 17.19 -24.20 -5.75
C SER A 186 18.51 -24.27 -4.98
N SER A 187 18.71 -23.40 -3.97
CA SER A 187 19.86 -23.42 -3.07
C SER A 187 19.39 -23.65 -1.63
N CYS A 188 20.25 -24.20 -0.76
CA CYS A 188 19.92 -24.43 0.65
C CYS A 188 20.71 -23.46 1.54
N TYR A 189 20.03 -22.84 2.50
CA TYR A 189 20.56 -21.81 3.38
C TYR A 189 20.30 -22.19 4.84
N ALA A 190 21.20 -21.81 5.74
CA ALA A 190 21.05 -22.04 7.17
C ALA A 190 20.84 -20.72 7.91
N PHE A 191 19.94 -20.74 8.90
CA PHE A 191 19.60 -19.58 9.73
C PHE A 191 19.81 -19.89 11.22
N ASP A 192 20.36 -18.94 11.97
CA ASP A 192 20.59 -19.04 13.41
C ASP A 192 19.31 -18.79 14.24
N GLU A 193 19.42 -18.83 15.57
CA GLU A 193 18.29 -18.61 16.50
C GLU A 193 17.70 -17.19 16.44
N HIS A 194 18.44 -16.24 15.89
CA HIS A 194 18.01 -14.86 15.65
C HIS A 194 17.58 -14.61 14.20
N GLY A 195 17.52 -15.66 13.37
CA GLY A 195 17.14 -15.58 11.97
C GLY A 195 18.22 -15.08 11.03
N LYS A 196 19.45 -14.89 11.51
CA LYS A 196 20.56 -14.47 10.65
C LYS A 196 21.01 -15.63 9.76
N MET A 197 21.14 -15.36 8.48
CA MET A 197 21.70 -16.30 7.53
C MET A 197 23.20 -16.49 7.77
N TYR A 198 23.64 -17.73 7.89
CA TYR A 198 25.06 -18.06 7.91
C TYR A 198 25.70 -17.77 6.54
N SER A 199 26.90 -17.17 6.54
CA SER A 199 27.68 -16.94 5.31
C SER A 199 29.18 -17.09 5.57
N ASN A 200 29.90 -17.62 4.59
CA ASN A 200 31.34 -17.81 4.59
C ASN A 200 31.90 -18.50 5.86
N CYS A 201 31.21 -19.52 6.35
CA CYS A 201 31.55 -20.17 7.62
C CYS A 201 31.15 -21.65 7.66
N VAL A 202 31.49 -22.31 8.77
CA VAL A 202 30.99 -23.64 9.14
C VAL A 202 29.87 -23.46 10.15
N THR A 203 28.69 -24.02 9.87
CA THR A 203 27.52 -23.97 10.75
C THR A 203 27.73 -24.84 12.00
N PRO A 204 27.03 -24.57 13.12
CA PRO A 204 27.14 -25.37 14.35
C PRO A 204 26.94 -26.87 14.19
N ASP A 205 26.18 -27.31 13.18
CA ASP A 205 25.92 -28.72 12.85
C ASP A 205 26.93 -29.34 11.87
N GLY A 206 27.99 -28.60 11.53
CA GLY A 206 29.19 -29.10 10.84
C GLY A 206 29.19 -28.99 9.32
N TYR A 207 28.26 -28.24 8.72
CA TYR A 207 28.23 -28.01 7.27
C TYR A 207 28.89 -26.68 6.89
N SER A 208 29.38 -26.57 5.65
CA SER A 208 29.98 -25.33 5.14
C SER A 208 29.04 -24.58 4.22
N VAL A 209 29.03 -23.25 4.33
CA VAL A 209 28.30 -22.34 3.43
C VAL A 209 29.27 -21.37 2.76
N ASP A 210 28.99 -20.99 1.52
CA ASP A 210 29.83 -20.05 0.76
C ASP A 210 29.58 -18.58 1.18
N LYS A 211 30.26 -17.64 0.51
CA LYS A 211 30.11 -16.19 0.75
C LYS A 211 28.70 -15.64 0.52
N SER A 212 27.87 -16.35 -0.24
CA SER A 212 26.47 -16.02 -0.49
C SER A 212 25.51 -16.77 0.45
N GLY A 213 26.04 -17.56 1.39
CA GLY A 213 25.27 -18.36 2.34
C GLY A 213 24.77 -19.71 1.78
N LYS A 214 25.13 -20.05 0.54
CA LYS A 214 24.68 -21.30 -0.08
C LYS A 214 25.43 -22.49 0.50
N TRP A 215 24.69 -23.55 0.81
CA TRP A 215 25.27 -24.82 1.26
C TRP A 215 26.25 -25.39 0.23
N ILE A 216 27.45 -25.75 0.69
CA ILE A 216 28.46 -26.45 -0.10
C ILE A 216 28.33 -27.94 0.16
N LYS A 217 28.00 -28.70 -0.88
CA LYS A 217 27.82 -30.14 -0.81
C LYS A 217 29.16 -30.87 -0.67
N ASN A 218 29.66 -30.96 0.56
CA ASN A 218 30.85 -31.72 0.95
C ASN A 218 30.52 -32.75 2.03
N THR A 219 31.30 -33.83 2.13
CA THR A 219 31.21 -34.83 3.21
C THR A 219 31.51 -34.15 4.55
N LYS A 220 30.67 -34.37 5.58
CA LYS A 220 30.90 -33.85 6.95
C LYS A 220 32.36 -34.07 7.36
N LYS A 221 33.01 -33.01 7.85
CA LYS A 221 34.32 -33.15 8.51
C LYS A 221 34.16 -33.80 9.88
#